data_AF-A0AAD7E2A9-F1
#
_entry.id   AF-A0AAD7E2A9-F1
#
_cell.length_a   1.000
_cell.length_b   1.000
_cell.length_c   1.000
_cell.angle_alpha   90.00
_cell.angle_beta   90.00
_cell.angle_gamma   90.00
#
_symmetry.space_group_name_H-M   'P 1'
#
loop_
_entity.id
_entity.type
_entity.pdbx_description
1 polymer ?
#
loop_
_entity_poly.entity_id
_entity_poly.type
_entity_poly.pdbx_seq_one_letter_code
_entity_poly.pdbx_strand_id
1 'polypeptide(L)'
;IRERLDLLTRVADLFGIDDFSFSSYASAITRLSARDCESRRSLTRFTLVERQLQDHLAAMAHEERLIESWIERLAAEQITGESTSAVESKREALLKKAKEQRKILEATVTDPPDVTFADLAALQAANARRAAAIKAKRAQVKAFKGLPPVRSLYSIYEESFSELSWAQNLDLARQQLKAARATQMELIQARERILVKMADGSLHRDIAPPREDVRPVDLATLYSASPVAQGLQVIVGTMSFLGNCSAKNMTRMEVATPAFRQVPADQLGILPVPSQTYVINLRHRQDRYEDMERLRMRLGVRWSYVVAEASDSPLVGRIMAQVRSIREERLGTEMDKFLSNTTFNLPFQWPPSSESDTSASAFEDAHLPPVSAAVPESEPLTCATENLTLWSYYPSIPEYRILSHSRIACWHSHLSAIRSALGHAPEKATLILEDDVDMEADIKARLLSVWGLLPPDWDMVFLGHCWSNESYYPAMATERGRGRMLAFTSHIHPSRAPLCTHAYALSPAGARRLVWHLTFPLFAYSRAIDHAFAWLIQSGRLKSYSIVPSVVVQRKMGKSDVMEGKGSAWRDTLVRGVLADDT
;
A
#
# COMPACT_ATOMS: atom_id res chain seq x y z
N ILE A 1 40.88 -15.85 -20.92
CA ILE A 1 40.02 -17.04 -20.68
C ILE A 1 40.32 -17.65 -19.32
N ARG A 2 41.59 -18.01 -19.00
CA ARG A 2 42.00 -18.55 -17.70
C ARG A 2 41.48 -17.75 -16.49
N GLU A 3 41.70 -16.43 -16.46
CA GLU A 3 41.19 -15.56 -15.39
C GLU A 3 39.66 -15.59 -15.20
N ARG A 4 38.90 -15.75 -16.30
CA ARG A 4 37.43 -15.84 -16.24
C ARG A 4 36.98 -17.19 -15.68
N LEU A 5 37.70 -18.26 -16.01
CA LEU A 5 37.46 -19.58 -15.43
C LEU A 5 37.83 -19.59 -13.94
N ASP A 6 38.96 -18.99 -13.55
CA ASP A 6 39.36 -18.87 -12.14
C ASP A 6 38.36 -18.02 -11.33
N LEU A 7 37.75 -17.00 -11.96
CA LEU A 7 36.68 -16.24 -11.34
C LEU A 7 35.42 -17.09 -11.16
N LEU A 8 35.00 -17.83 -12.19
CA LEU A 8 33.84 -18.73 -12.09
C LEU A 8 34.05 -19.80 -11.02
N THR A 9 35.22 -20.44 -10.97
CA THR A 9 35.56 -21.42 -9.92
C THR A 9 35.44 -20.83 -8.52
N ARG A 10 35.98 -19.63 -8.31
CA ARG A 10 35.82 -18.93 -7.02
C ARG A 10 34.36 -18.61 -6.69
N VAL A 11 33.56 -18.25 -7.69
CA VAL A 11 32.13 -18.00 -7.53
C VAL A 11 31.39 -19.29 -7.18
N ALA A 12 31.68 -20.41 -7.84
CA ALA A 12 31.12 -21.72 -7.49
C ALA A 12 31.49 -22.13 -6.08
N ASP A 13 32.76 -22.01 -5.69
CA ASP A 13 33.23 -22.33 -4.34
C ASP A 13 32.52 -21.48 -3.28
N LEU A 14 32.31 -20.19 -3.56
CA LEU A 14 31.62 -19.27 -2.66
C LEU A 14 30.13 -19.65 -2.50
N PHE A 15 29.49 -20.10 -3.57
CA PHE A 15 28.08 -20.50 -3.56
C PHE A 15 27.85 -21.97 -3.22
N GLY A 16 28.91 -22.77 -3.02
CA GLY A 16 28.83 -24.22 -2.81
C GLY A 16 28.20 -24.93 -3.99
N ILE A 17 28.59 -24.54 -5.22
CA ILE A 17 28.10 -25.14 -6.46
C ILE A 17 29.08 -26.23 -6.88
N ASP A 18 28.65 -27.49 -6.77
CA ASP A 18 29.48 -28.66 -7.13
C ASP A 18 29.49 -28.92 -8.65
N ASP A 19 28.51 -28.39 -9.39
CA ASP A 19 28.37 -28.56 -10.84
C ASP A 19 28.47 -27.21 -11.57
N PHE A 20 29.46 -27.09 -12.46
CA PHE A 20 29.72 -25.89 -13.24
C PHE A 20 28.68 -25.60 -14.34
N SER A 21 27.57 -26.34 -14.38
CA SER A 21 26.47 -26.05 -15.30
C SER A 21 25.86 -24.66 -15.07
N PHE A 22 25.46 -24.03 -16.17
CA PHE A 22 24.79 -22.73 -16.15
C PHE A 22 23.54 -22.72 -15.25
N SER A 23 22.80 -23.83 -15.20
CA SER A 23 21.61 -23.97 -14.35
C SER A 23 21.92 -23.84 -12.86
N SER A 24 23.03 -24.42 -12.41
CA SER A 24 23.45 -24.35 -11.00
C SER A 24 23.83 -22.91 -10.60
N TYR A 25 24.55 -22.19 -11.47
CA TYR A 25 24.84 -20.76 -11.25
C TYR A 25 23.58 -19.89 -11.28
N ALA A 26 22.69 -20.10 -12.26
CA ALA A 26 21.44 -19.35 -12.36
C ALA A 26 20.56 -19.57 -11.12
N SER A 27 20.46 -20.81 -10.62
CA SER A 27 19.73 -21.15 -9.40
C SER A 27 20.35 -20.50 -8.17
N ALA A 28 21.69 -20.52 -8.03
CA ALA A 28 22.38 -19.89 -6.91
C ALA A 28 22.20 -18.36 -6.90
N ILE A 29 22.31 -17.71 -8.06
CA ILE A 29 22.07 -16.27 -8.22
C ILE A 29 20.60 -15.94 -7.87
N THR A 30 19.66 -16.74 -8.34
CA THR A 30 18.23 -16.55 -8.04
C THR A 30 17.96 -16.67 -6.53
N ARG A 31 18.54 -17.67 -5.85
CA ARG A 31 18.44 -17.82 -4.40
C ARG A 31 19.07 -16.65 -3.64
N LEU A 32 20.22 -16.14 -4.10
CA LEU A 32 20.86 -14.99 -3.48
C LEU A 32 20.00 -13.73 -3.64
N SER A 33 19.47 -13.50 -4.84
CA SER A 33 18.57 -12.38 -5.11
C SER A 33 17.30 -12.45 -4.26
N ALA A 34 16.73 -13.65 -4.07
CA ALA A 34 15.57 -13.84 -3.20
C ALA A 34 15.89 -13.51 -1.73
N ARG A 35 17.05 -13.96 -1.22
CA ARG A 35 17.52 -13.64 0.14
C ARG A 35 17.82 -12.15 0.34
N ASP A 36 18.38 -11.49 -0.67
CA ASP A 36 18.62 -10.05 -0.64
C ASP A 36 17.28 -9.29 -0.55
N CYS A 37 16.32 -9.63 -1.40
CA CYS A 37 14.97 -9.08 -1.34
C CYS A 37 14.30 -9.30 0.03
N GLU A 38 14.41 -10.51 0.60
CA GLU A 38 13.85 -10.82 1.92
C GLU A 38 14.54 -10.02 3.04
N SER A 39 15.86 -9.86 2.96
CA SER A 39 16.64 -9.06 3.92
C SER A 39 16.27 -7.58 3.84
N ARG A 40 16.14 -7.01 2.63
CA ARG A 40 15.71 -5.63 2.40
C ARG A 40 14.28 -5.38 2.89
N ARG A 41 13.37 -6.33 2.64
CA ARG A 41 12.00 -6.29 3.17
C ARG A 41 11.99 -6.30 4.71
N SER A 42 12.83 -7.14 5.32
CA SER A 42 12.94 -7.20 6.78
C SER A 42 13.53 -5.91 7.37
N LEU A 43 14.58 -5.36 6.75
CA LEU A 43 15.16 -4.07 7.15
C LEU A 43 14.13 -2.94 7.09
N THR A 44 13.34 -2.86 6.01
CA THR A 44 12.28 -1.86 5.86
C THR A 44 11.23 -1.98 6.98
N ARG A 45 10.83 -3.21 7.33
CA ARG A 45 9.91 -3.45 8.46
C ARG A 45 10.52 -2.99 9.79
N PHE A 46 11.80 -3.27 10.03
CA PHE A 46 12.48 -2.81 11.24
C PHE A 46 12.56 -1.28 11.32
N THR A 47 12.90 -0.60 10.22
CA THR A 47 12.92 0.87 10.18
C THR A 47 11.54 1.47 10.45
N LEU A 48 10.47 0.85 9.95
CA LEU A 48 9.11 1.30 10.25
C LEU A 48 8.78 1.15 11.75
N VAL A 49 9.10 -0.01 12.34
CA VAL A 49 8.89 -0.26 13.79
C VAL A 49 9.73 0.70 14.63
N GLU A 50 10.98 0.96 14.25
CA GLU A 50 11.85 1.92 14.92
C GLU A 50 11.24 3.33 14.91
N ARG A 51 10.73 3.78 13.75
CA ARG A 51 10.06 5.09 13.64
C ARG A 51 8.82 5.17 14.53
N GLN A 52 7.97 4.13 14.52
CA GLN A 52 6.79 4.07 15.39
C GLN A 52 7.17 4.15 16.88
N LEU A 53 8.23 3.44 17.29
CA LEU A 53 8.73 3.50 18.66
C LEU A 53 9.29 4.89 19.02
N GLN A 54 9.97 5.56 18.09
CA GLN A 54 10.43 6.93 18.27
C GLN A 54 9.26 7.92 18.43
N ASP A 55 8.20 7.77 17.62
CA ASP A 55 7.00 8.59 17.70
C ASP A 55 6.28 8.39 19.06
N HIS A 56 6.16 7.12 19.51
CA HIS A 56 5.62 6.82 20.84
C HIS A 56 6.47 7.41 21.98
N LEU A 57 7.80 7.31 21.89
CA LEU A 57 8.71 7.88 22.88
C LEU A 57 8.61 9.41 22.93
N ALA A 58 8.49 10.06 21.77
CA ALA A 58 8.28 11.50 21.68
C ALA A 58 6.93 11.93 22.29
N ALA A 59 5.86 11.16 22.06
CA ALA A 59 4.55 11.38 22.67
C ALA A 59 4.62 11.24 24.20
N MET A 60 5.24 10.17 24.72
CA MET A 60 5.42 9.97 26.16
C MET A 60 6.24 11.09 26.80
N ALA A 61 7.34 11.52 26.16
CA ALA A 61 8.15 12.64 26.64
C ALA A 61 7.40 13.99 26.61
N HIS A 62 6.40 14.14 25.73
CA HIS A 62 5.51 15.30 25.76
C HIS A 62 4.53 15.23 26.92
N GLU A 63 3.92 14.07 27.15
CA GLU A 63 3.01 13.85 28.29
C GLU A 63 3.73 14.04 29.64
N GLU A 64 4.95 13.53 29.78
CA GLU A 64 5.78 13.73 30.97
C GLU A 64 6.00 15.22 31.27
N ARG A 65 6.37 16.01 30.25
CA ARG A 65 6.52 17.48 30.39
C ARG A 65 5.23 18.19 30.77
N LEU A 66 4.07 17.72 30.28
CA LEU A 66 2.78 18.27 30.68
C LEU A 66 2.49 17.99 32.14
N ILE A 67 2.80 16.77 32.61
CA ILE A 67 2.67 16.38 34.02
C ILE A 67 3.58 17.24 34.90
N GLU A 68 4.85 17.41 34.52
CA GLU A 68 5.79 18.29 35.24
C GLU A 68 5.27 19.73 35.30
N SER A 69 4.80 20.29 34.19
CA SER A 69 4.23 21.63 34.15
C SER A 69 2.99 21.76 35.04
N TRP A 70 2.14 20.73 35.11
CA TRP A 70 0.99 20.72 36.02
C TRP A 70 1.42 20.64 37.48
N ILE A 71 2.43 19.84 37.81
CA ILE A 71 3.00 19.76 39.17
C ILE A 71 3.54 21.15 39.59
N GLU A 72 4.29 21.83 38.72
CA GLU A 72 4.81 23.17 39.00
C GLU A 72 3.69 24.20 39.22
N ARG A 73 2.66 24.20 38.37
CA ARG A 73 1.50 25.10 38.53
C ARG A 73 0.75 24.84 39.83
N LEU A 74 0.51 23.57 40.16
CA LEU A 74 -0.17 23.20 41.40
C LEU A 74 0.65 23.62 42.63
N ALA A 75 1.98 23.47 42.60
CA ALA A 75 2.86 23.92 43.67
C ALA A 75 2.85 25.46 43.81
N ALA A 76 2.83 26.20 42.70
CA ALA A 76 2.78 27.65 42.69
C ALA A 76 1.42 28.19 43.21
N GLU A 77 0.30 27.59 42.80
CA GLU A 77 -1.05 27.96 43.27
C GLU A 77 -1.19 27.79 44.80
N GLN A 78 -0.54 26.75 45.37
CA GLN A 78 -0.57 26.48 46.81
C GLN A 78 0.08 27.59 47.66
N ILE A 79 0.95 28.41 47.07
CA ILE A 79 1.60 29.54 47.73
C ILE A 79 0.70 30.79 47.73
N THR A 80 -0.24 30.90 46.79
CA THR A 80 -1.02 32.14 46.56
C THR A 80 -2.25 32.34 47.47
N GLY A 81 -2.47 31.46 48.45
CA GLY A 81 -3.52 31.66 49.46
C GLY A 81 -4.96 31.59 48.90
N GLU A 82 -5.19 30.84 47.83
CA GLU A 82 -6.53 30.51 47.36
C GLU A 82 -7.35 29.88 48.50
N SER A 83 -8.62 30.27 48.63
CA SER A 83 -9.58 29.71 49.59
C SER A 83 -9.62 28.18 49.49
N THR A 84 -9.55 27.50 50.64
CA THR A 84 -9.53 26.03 50.75
C THR A 84 -10.66 25.35 49.97
N SER A 85 -11.81 26.00 49.86
CA SER A 85 -12.97 25.52 49.10
C SER A 85 -12.73 25.44 47.58
N ALA A 86 -11.99 26.38 47.00
CA ALA A 86 -11.69 26.38 45.56
C ALA A 86 -10.70 25.26 45.20
N VAL A 87 -9.73 25.01 46.09
CA VAL A 87 -8.75 23.93 45.96
C VAL A 87 -9.42 22.56 46.04
N GLU A 88 -10.38 22.37 46.95
CA GLU A 88 -11.15 21.12 47.07
C GLU A 88 -12.01 20.85 45.83
N SER A 89 -12.69 21.86 45.28
CA SER A 89 -13.49 21.71 44.06
C SER A 89 -12.63 21.35 42.84
N LYS A 90 -11.47 22.00 42.68
CA LYS A 90 -10.49 21.65 41.62
C LYS A 90 -9.97 20.21 41.79
N ARG A 91 -9.67 19.79 43.02
CA ARG A 91 -9.21 18.42 43.34
C ARG A 91 -10.26 17.37 42.98
N GLU A 92 -11.52 17.63 43.27
CA GLU A 92 -12.62 16.73 42.94
C GLU A 92 -12.85 16.62 41.42
N ALA A 93 -12.76 17.73 40.69
CA ALA A 93 -12.83 17.74 39.22
C ALA A 93 -11.69 16.93 38.59
N LEU A 94 -10.46 17.05 39.09
CA LEU A 94 -9.31 16.26 38.64
C LEU A 94 -9.49 14.77 38.94
N LEU A 95 -9.97 14.41 40.13
CA LEU A 95 -10.26 13.01 40.48
C LEU A 95 -11.34 12.41 39.59
N LYS A 96 -12.37 13.18 39.24
CA LYS A 96 -13.43 12.74 38.33
C LYS A 96 -12.87 12.48 36.92
N LYS A 97 -12.02 13.39 36.41
CA LYS A 97 -11.37 13.24 35.11
C LYS A 97 -10.37 12.08 35.06
N ALA A 98 -9.61 11.88 36.14
CA ALA A 98 -8.71 10.73 36.27
C ALA A 98 -9.47 9.39 36.29
N LYS A 99 -10.62 9.32 36.98
CA LYS A 99 -11.50 8.14 36.96
C LYS A 99 -12.09 7.89 35.56
N GLU A 100 -12.45 8.94 34.84
CA GLU A 100 -12.96 8.83 33.47
C GLU A 100 -11.89 8.32 32.51
N GLN A 101 -10.66 8.87 32.57
CA GLN A 101 -9.54 8.36 31.78
C GLN A 101 -9.18 6.91 32.12
N ARG A 102 -9.21 6.54 33.40
CA ARG A 102 -9.03 5.15 33.83
C ARG A 102 -10.11 4.23 33.25
N LYS A 103 -11.37 4.66 33.24
CA LYS A 103 -12.47 3.89 32.65
C LYS A 103 -12.30 3.74 31.12
N ILE A 104 -11.81 4.77 30.45
CA ILE A 104 -11.47 4.70 29.02
C ILE A 104 -10.35 3.69 28.78
N LEU A 105 -9.27 3.73 29.58
CA LEU A 105 -8.16 2.78 29.54
C LEU A 105 -8.60 1.34 29.80
N GLU A 106 -9.42 1.12 30.83
CA GLU A 106 -9.99 -0.20 31.13
C GLU A 106 -10.93 -0.70 30.01
N ALA A 107 -11.58 0.21 29.27
CA ALA A 107 -12.42 -0.14 28.12
C ALA A 107 -11.63 -0.37 26.82
N THR A 108 -10.45 0.23 26.65
CA THR A 108 -9.57 0.00 25.49
C THR A 108 -8.59 -1.17 25.66
N VAL A 109 -8.37 -1.65 26.88
CA VAL A 109 -7.69 -2.94 27.12
C VAL A 109 -8.67 -4.08 26.81
N THR A 110 -9.00 -4.25 25.54
CA THR A 110 -9.72 -5.41 25.02
C THR A 110 -8.70 -6.49 24.74
N ASP A 111 -8.74 -7.50 25.62
CA ASP A 111 -7.93 -8.71 25.68
C ASP A 111 -6.44 -8.50 26.07
N PRO A 112 -5.93 -9.30 27.02
CA PRO A 112 -4.50 -9.33 27.28
C PRO A 112 -3.79 -9.72 25.97
N PRO A 113 -2.68 -9.06 25.61
CA PRO A 113 -1.95 -9.43 24.41
C PRO A 113 -1.59 -10.91 24.48
N ASP A 114 -1.84 -11.67 23.40
CA ASP A 114 -1.52 -13.10 23.26
C ASP A 114 -0.04 -13.43 23.57
N VAL A 115 0.81 -12.40 23.65
CA VAL A 115 2.23 -12.49 23.96
C VAL A 115 2.49 -11.71 25.25
N THR A 116 2.79 -12.42 26.33
CA THR A 116 3.16 -11.80 27.60
C THR A 116 4.61 -11.32 27.57
N PHE A 117 4.98 -10.42 28.49
CA PHE A 117 6.39 -10.05 28.70
C PHE A 117 7.28 -11.25 29.02
N ALA A 118 6.72 -12.28 29.66
CA ALA A 118 7.41 -13.54 29.93
C ALA A 118 7.71 -14.31 28.64
N ASP A 119 6.77 -14.34 27.69
CA ASP A 119 6.97 -14.96 26.38
C ASP A 119 8.04 -14.23 25.56
N LEU A 120 8.05 -12.91 25.63
CA LEU A 120 9.04 -12.08 24.94
C LEU A 120 10.45 -12.29 25.53
N ALA A 121 10.57 -12.36 26.86
CA ALA A 121 11.82 -12.68 27.55
C ALA A 121 12.29 -14.11 27.26
N ALA A 122 11.38 -15.09 27.22
CA ALA A 122 11.69 -16.47 26.84
C ALA A 122 12.20 -16.55 25.39
N LEU A 123 11.60 -15.78 24.48
CA LEU A 123 11.98 -15.71 23.08
C LEU A 123 13.36 -15.04 22.91
N GLN A 124 13.65 -13.98 23.66
CA GLN A 124 14.99 -13.36 23.70
C GLN A 124 16.05 -14.35 24.22
N ALA A 125 15.76 -15.08 25.30
CA ALA A 125 16.66 -16.10 25.84
C ALA A 125 16.89 -17.23 24.83
N ALA A 126 15.84 -17.69 24.13
CA ALA A 126 15.95 -18.70 23.08
C ALA A 126 16.81 -18.20 21.90
N ASN A 127 16.63 -16.94 21.49
CA ASN A 127 17.44 -16.32 20.43
C ASN A 127 18.91 -16.17 20.84
N ALA A 128 19.19 -15.79 22.09
CA ALA A 128 20.55 -15.73 22.61
C ALA A 128 21.23 -17.11 22.60
N ARG A 129 20.52 -18.17 23.00
CA ARG A 129 21.02 -19.56 22.90
C ARG A 129 21.32 -19.96 21.46
N ARG A 130 20.42 -19.63 20.51
CA ARG A 130 20.63 -19.89 19.07
C ARG A 130 21.84 -19.13 18.53
N ALA A 131 22.01 -17.86 18.89
CA ALA A 131 23.16 -17.06 18.50
C ALA A 131 24.48 -17.64 19.04
N ALA A 132 24.50 -18.08 20.30
CA ALA A 132 25.65 -18.75 20.90
C ALA A 132 25.98 -20.07 20.19
N ALA A 133 24.96 -20.89 19.87
CA ALA A 133 25.14 -22.13 19.11
C ALA A 133 25.69 -21.88 17.70
N ILE A 134 25.20 -20.85 17.00
CA ILE A 134 25.73 -20.45 15.68
C ILE A 134 27.19 -19.99 15.81
N LYS A 135 27.52 -19.20 16.84
CA LYS A 135 28.90 -18.76 17.11
C LYS A 135 29.83 -19.95 17.36
N ALA A 136 29.39 -20.93 18.16
CA ALA A 136 30.14 -22.16 18.43
C ALA A 136 30.35 -22.99 17.14
N LYS A 137 29.31 -23.19 16.32
CA LYS A 137 29.44 -23.88 15.03
C LYS A 137 30.37 -23.14 14.06
N ARG A 138 30.31 -21.80 14.01
CA ARG A 138 31.24 -20.98 13.23
C ARG A 138 32.69 -21.13 13.72
N ALA A 139 32.89 -21.20 15.04
CA ALA A 139 34.21 -21.44 15.62
C ALA A 139 34.73 -22.84 15.29
N GLN A 140 33.88 -23.87 15.32
CA GLN A 140 34.23 -25.22 14.86
C GLN A 140 34.62 -25.23 13.38
N VAL A 141 33.81 -24.64 12.51
CA VAL A 141 34.13 -24.51 11.07
C VAL A 141 35.43 -23.75 10.86
N LYS A 142 35.70 -22.70 11.66
CA LYS A 142 36.96 -21.95 11.59
C LYS A 142 38.15 -22.79 12.09
N ALA A 143 37.97 -23.62 13.11
CA ALA A 143 38.98 -24.57 13.57
C ALA A 143 39.29 -25.62 12.50
N PHE A 144 38.28 -26.11 11.77
CA PHE A 144 38.46 -26.98 10.61
C PHE A 144 39.15 -26.27 9.42
N LYS A 145 38.94 -24.96 9.24
CA LYS A 145 39.64 -24.15 8.22
C LYS A 145 41.09 -23.80 8.60
N GLY A 146 41.48 -23.99 9.86
CA GLY A 146 42.84 -23.79 10.36
C GLY A 146 43.72 -25.04 10.28
N LEU A 147 43.16 -26.19 9.93
CA LEU A 147 43.95 -27.36 9.57
C LEU A 147 44.59 -27.07 8.20
N PRO A 148 45.92 -27.18 8.06
CA PRO A 148 46.58 -26.91 6.80
C PRO A 148 45.97 -27.80 5.71
N PRO A 149 45.69 -27.28 4.50
CA PRO A 149 45.37 -28.15 3.39
C PRO A 149 46.55 -29.12 3.25
N VAL A 150 46.29 -30.43 3.38
CA VAL A 150 47.29 -31.49 3.20
C VAL A 150 47.63 -31.56 1.71
N ARG A 151 48.35 -30.55 1.24
CA ARG A 151 49.00 -30.50 -0.06
C ARG A 151 50.46 -30.05 0.05
N SER A 152 50.96 -29.85 1.28
CA SER A 152 52.35 -29.44 1.55
C SER A 152 53.14 -30.47 2.38
N LEU A 153 52.60 -31.66 2.64
CA LEU A 153 53.31 -32.75 3.34
C LEU A 153 53.25 -34.08 2.57
N TYR A 154 53.09 -34.02 1.25
CA TYR A 154 53.20 -35.18 0.35
C TYR A 154 54.56 -35.18 -0.37
N SER A 155 55.65 -34.98 0.39
CA SER A 155 56.99 -35.17 -0.16
C SER A 155 57.99 -35.83 0.78
N ILE A 156 57.62 -36.33 1.98
CA ILE A 156 58.63 -36.83 2.93
C ILE A 156 58.34 -38.19 3.58
N TYR A 157 57.11 -38.72 3.67
CA TYR A 157 56.93 -40.08 4.22
C TYR A 157 55.92 -40.91 3.41
N GLU A 158 56.46 -41.56 2.39
CA GLU A 158 55.97 -42.81 1.83
C GLU A 158 56.30 -43.89 2.87
N GLU A 159 55.28 -44.41 3.54
CA GLU A 159 55.14 -45.78 4.05
C GLU A 159 54.21 -45.81 5.27
N SER A 160 53.13 -46.58 5.13
CA SER A 160 52.28 -47.11 6.20
C SER A 160 51.46 -46.12 7.04
N PHE A 161 50.42 -45.54 6.44
CA PHE A 161 49.21 -45.21 7.20
C PHE A 161 47.97 -45.59 6.36
N SER A 162 47.12 -46.47 6.90
CA SER A 162 46.09 -47.16 6.12
C SER A 162 45.00 -46.20 5.64
N GLU A 163 44.74 -46.22 4.34
CA GLU A 163 43.69 -45.47 3.64
C GLU A 163 42.26 -45.82 4.10
N LEU A 164 42.09 -46.76 5.03
CA LEU A 164 40.78 -47.32 5.41
C LEU A 164 39.93 -46.40 6.30
N SER A 165 40.52 -45.43 7.02
CA SER A 165 39.76 -44.63 8.00
C SER A 165 39.03 -43.42 7.40
N TRP A 166 39.58 -42.81 6.34
CA TRP A 166 39.02 -41.59 5.75
C TRP A 166 37.86 -41.86 4.78
N ALA A 167 37.90 -42.98 4.05
CA ALA A 167 36.79 -43.42 3.22
C ALA A 167 35.53 -43.72 4.07
N GLN A 168 35.72 -44.33 5.25
CA GLN A 168 34.61 -44.67 6.16
C GLN A 168 33.84 -43.44 6.66
N ASN A 169 34.53 -42.35 7.00
CA ASN A 169 33.85 -41.14 7.49
C ASN A 169 33.09 -40.40 6.38
N LEU A 170 33.64 -40.38 5.16
CA LEU A 170 32.98 -39.75 4.01
C LEU A 170 31.76 -40.55 3.57
N ASP A 171 31.86 -41.88 3.57
CA ASP A 171 30.76 -42.75 3.18
C ASP A 171 29.66 -42.78 4.25
N LEU A 172 30.00 -42.68 5.54
CA LEU A 172 29.03 -42.50 6.62
C LEU A 172 28.25 -41.19 6.45
N ALA A 173 28.94 -40.08 6.14
CA ALA A 173 28.27 -38.80 5.88
C ALA A 173 27.35 -38.85 4.64
N ARG A 174 27.77 -39.57 3.58
CA ARG A 174 26.95 -39.78 2.38
C ARG A 174 25.72 -40.64 2.67
N GLN A 175 25.84 -41.67 3.50
CA GLN A 175 24.71 -42.52 3.91
C GLN A 175 23.71 -41.74 4.77
N GLN A 176 24.18 -40.94 5.74
CA GLN A 176 23.31 -40.08 6.56
C GLN A 176 22.57 -39.04 5.70
N LEU A 177 23.22 -38.46 4.69
CA LEU A 177 22.58 -37.54 3.77
C LEU A 177 21.51 -38.21 2.89
N LYS A 178 21.76 -39.45 2.43
CA LYS A 178 20.76 -40.24 1.69
C LYS A 178 19.55 -40.57 2.56
N ALA A 179 19.76 -40.98 3.81
CA ALA A 179 18.69 -41.26 4.76
C ALA A 179 17.83 -40.02 5.03
N ALA A 180 18.45 -38.87 5.28
CA ALA A 180 17.73 -37.62 5.51
C ALA A 180 16.88 -37.19 4.30
N ARG A 181 17.37 -37.40 3.07
CA ARG A 181 16.60 -37.14 1.85
C ARG A 181 15.42 -38.08 1.67
N ALA A 182 15.56 -39.36 2.03
CA ALA A 182 14.47 -40.32 2.00
C ALA A 182 13.35 -39.92 2.98
N THR A 183 13.70 -39.59 4.23
CA THR A 183 12.73 -39.10 5.23
C THR A 183 12.03 -37.81 4.78
N GLN A 184 12.75 -36.89 4.16
CA GLN A 184 12.15 -35.67 3.61
C GLN A 184 11.14 -36.00 2.50
N MET A 185 11.44 -36.97 1.63
CA MET A 185 10.52 -37.38 0.57
C MET A 185 9.25 -38.05 1.13
N GLU A 186 9.38 -38.87 2.17
CA GLU A 186 8.24 -39.47 2.87
C GLU A 186 7.31 -38.42 3.49
N LEU A 187 7.88 -37.37 4.09
CA LEU A 187 7.10 -36.25 4.64
C LEU A 187 6.37 -35.45 3.56
N ILE A 188 7.00 -35.27 2.39
CA ILE A 188 6.37 -34.62 1.23
C ILE A 188 5.18 -35.45 0.74
N GLN A 189 5.37 -36.77 0.57
CA GLN A 189 4.29 -37.67 0.17
C GLN A 189 3.17 -37.77 1.23
N ALA A 190 3.51 -37.72 2.52
CA ALA A 190 2.51 -37.66 3.59
C ALA A 190 1.69 -36.36 3.53
N ARG A 191 2.35 -35.22 3.31
CA ARG A 191 1.69 -33.93 3.11
C ARG A 191 0.75 -33.95 1.90
N GLU A 192 1.20 -34.48 0.76
CA GLU A 192 0.37 -34.58 -0.44
C GLU A 192 -0.86 -35.46 -0.22
N ARG A 193 -0.71 -36.61 0.46
CA ARG A 193 -1.85 -37.45 0.83
C ARG A 193 -2.86 -36.75 1.73
N ILE A 194 -2.38 -35.95 2.69
CA ILE A 194 -3.27 -35.15 3.56
C ILE A 194 -4.00 -34.09 2.72
N LEU A 195 -3.31 -33.40 1.82
CA LEU A 195 -3.91 -32.38 0.96
C LEU A 195 -4.97 -32.97 0.02
N VAL A 196 -4.74 -34.17 -0.54
CA VAL A 196 -5.75 -34.88 -1.35
C VAL A 196 -6.97 -35.24 -0.49
N LYS A 197 -6.78 -35.80 0.71
CA LYS A 197 -7.90 -36.11 1.62
C LYS A 197 -8.67 -34.87 2.09
N MET A 198 -8.01 -33.72 2.20
CA MET A 198 -8.66 -32.44 2.51
C MET A 198 -9.47 -31.92 1.32
N ALA A 199 -8.96 -32.06 0.10
CA ALA A 199 -9.67 -31.66 -1.12
C ALA A 199 -10.91 -32.51 -1.37
N ASP A 200 -10.86 -33.81 -1.06
CA ASP A 200 -11.95 -34.75 -1.29
C ASP A 200 -13.02 -34.75 -0.17
N GLY A 201 -12.88 -33.89 0.85
CA GLY A 201 -13.82 -33.81 1.98
C GLY A 201 -13.90 -35.08 2.85
N SER A 202 -12.95 -36.01 2.68
CA SER A 202 -12.94 -37.34 3.31
C SER A 202 -12.26 -37.38 4.68
N LEU A 203 -11.75 -36.24 5.17
CA LEU A 203 -11.01 -36.14 6.43
C LEU A 203 -11.83 -36.48 7.70
N HIS A 204 -13.15 -36.64 7.60
CA HIS A 204 -14.06 -36.83 8.73
C HIS A 204 -14.58 -38.26 8.97
N ARG A 205 -14.17 -39.28 8.19
CA ARG A 205 -14.70 -40.65 8.37
C ARG A 205 -13.76 -41.70 8.96
N ASP A 206 -12.45 -41.49 9.00
CA ASP A 206 -11.49 -42.57 9.31
C ASP A 206 -10.54 -42.27 10.48
N ILE A 207 -11.06 -41.82 11.64
CA ILE A 207 -10.28 -41.84 12.89
C ILE A 207 -10.93 -42.84 13.86
N ALA A 208 -10.69 -44.12 13.61
CA ALA A 208 -10.76 -45.14 14.66
C ALA A 208 -9.41 -45.18 15.40
N PRO A 209 -9.39 -45.33 16.74
CA PRO A 209 -8.15 -45.32 17.51
C PRO A 209 -7.27 -46.54 17.16
N PRO A 210 -5.94 -46.39 17.05
CA PRO A 210 -5.08 -47.50 16.65
C PRO A 210 -4.92 -48.50 17.80
N ARG A 211 -5.08 -49.79 17.47
CA ARG A 211 -4.65 -50.92 18.29
C ARG A 211 -3.14 -51.07 18.16
N GLU A 212 -2.47 -51.20 19.31
CA GLU A 212 -1.08 -51.62 19.43
C GLU A 212 -0.92 -53.07 18.95
N ASP A 213 -0.14 -53.26 17.90
CA ASP A 213 0.80 -54.37 17.73
C ASP A 213 1.39 -54.28 16.32
N VAL A 214 2.72 -54.32 16.20
CA VAL A 214 3.46 -55.16 15.24
C VAL A 214 4.97 -54.82 15.26
N ARG A 215 5.73 -55.91 15.26
CA ARG A 215 7.20 -56.09 15.32
C ARG A 215 7.92 -55.67 14.03
N PRO A 216 9.25 -55.46 14.05
CA PRO A 216 10.00 -55.09 12.86
C PRO A 216 10.33 -56.31 11.99
N VAL A 217 10.20 -56.16 10.66
CA VAL A 217 10.73 -57.11 9.68
C VAL A 217 11.75 -56.44 8.76
N ASP A 218 12.89 -57.08 8.78
CA ASP A 218 14.00 -57.27 7.83
C ASP A 218 13.88 -56.69 6.40
N LEU A 219 14.95 -56.01 5.98
CA LEU A 219 15.15 -55.41 4.65
C LEU A 219 16.21 -56.22 3.89
N ALA A 220 15.75 -57.22 3.14
CA ALA A 220 16.52 -57.85 2.08
C ALA A 220 15.63 -58.07 0.84
N THR A 221 16.23 -57.91 -0.34
CA THR A 221 15.72 -58.22 -1.70
C THR A 221 14.88 -57.13 -2.40
N LEU A 222 15.47 -56.41 -3.37
CA LEU A 222 15.31 -56.72 -4.81
C LEU A 222 16.05 -55.73 -5.74
N TYR A 223 16.63 -56.31 -6.78
CA TYR A 223 17.45 -55.75 -7.85
C TYR A 223 16.65 -55.70 -9.19
N SER A 224 17.13 -54.87 -10.12
CA SER A 224 17.08 -54.98 -11.60
C SER A 224 15.81 -54.61 -12.39
N ALA A 225 15.90 -53.65 -13.32
CA ALA A 225 16.14 -53.84 -14.78
C ALA A 225 15.82 -52.57 -15.61
N SER A 226 16.55 -52.40 -16.73
CA SER A 226 16.53 -51.33 -17.78
C SER A 226 15.55 -51.69 -18.94
N PRO A 227 15.51 -51.14 -20.21
CA PRO A 227 16.04 -49.90 -20.86
C PRO A 227 15.13 -49.16 -21.91
N VAL A 228 15.56 -47.94 -22.31
CA VAL A 228 15.74 -47.32 -23.69
C VAL A 228 14.59 -47.05 -24.71
N ALA A 229 14.66 -45.83 -25.32
CA ALA A 229 14.42 -45.39 -26.73
C ALA A 229 13.45 -44.18 -26.83
N GLN A 230 13.44 -43.21 -27.76
CA GLN A 230 14.34 -42.51 -28.73
C GLN A 230 13.40 -41.73 -29.71
N GLY A 231 13.82 -40.56 -30.26
CA GLY A 231 13.24 -39.87 -31.44
C GLY A 231 12.46 -38.57 -31.13
N LEU A 232 12.55 -37.43 -31.85
CA LEU A 232 13.06 -37.14 -33.20
C LEU A 232 13.36 -35.63 -33.42
N GLN A 233 13.94 -35.33 -34.59
CA GLN A 233 14.55 -34.12 -35.16
C GLN A 233 13.59 -32.97 -35.56
N VAL A 234 14.00 -31.69 -35.43
CA VAL A 234 14.48 -30.69 -36.44
C VAL A 234 13.44 -30.12 -37.41
N ILE A 235 13.25 -28.79 -37.37
CA ILE A 235 12.92 -27.94 -38.54
C ILE A 235 13.77 -26.66 -38.48
N VAL A 236 14.47 -26.37 -39.59
CA VAL A 236 15.16 -25.12 -39.91
C VAL A 236 14.24 -24.28 -40.81
N GLY A 237 14.16 -22.97 -40.55
CA GLY A 237 13.46 -22.00 -41.40
C GLY A 237 14.04 -20.59 -41.24
N THR A 238 14.76 -20.18 -42.27
CA THR A 238 15.48 -18.91 -42.57
C THR A 238 14.60 -17.64 -42.49
N MET A 239 15.09 -16.52 -41.94
CA MET A 239 15.64 -15.30 -42.64
C MET A 239 14.68 -14.69 -43.69
N SER A 240 14.32 -13.40 -43.78
CA SER A 240 14.98 -12.11 -43.46
C SER A 240 13.94 -10.98 -43.57
N PHE A 241 14.00 -9.90 -42.78
CA PHE A 241 13.47 -8.57 -43.18
C PHE A 241 13.98 -7.49 -42.22
N LEU A 242 15.00 -6.72 -42.58
CA LEU A 242 15.21 -5.34 -42.10
C LEU A 242 16.03 -4.57 -43.15
N GLY A 243 15.37 -3.60 -43.78
CA GLY A 243 15.97 -2.63 -44.69
C GLY A 243 16.42 -1.37 -43.95
N ASN A 244 17.66 -0.98 -44.22
CA ASN A 244 18.18 0.37 -44.46
C ASN A 244 17.54 1.56 -43.73
N CYS A 245 18.27 2.12 -42.76
CA CYS A 245 18.29 3.56 -42.50
C CYS A 245 19.72 4.10 -42.63
N SER A 246 19.85 5.07 -43.53
CA SER A 246 21.09 5.71 -43.98
C SER A 246 21.60 6.72 -42.96
N ALA A 247 22.88 6.62 -42.62
CA ALA A 247 23.63 7.62 -41.87
C ALA A 247 24.16 8.68 -42.84
N LYS A 248 23.85 9.96 -42.59
CA LYS A 248 24.62 11.12 -43.07
C LYS A 248 24.22 12.37 -42.28
N ASN A 249 25.14 12.86 -41.46
CA ASN A 249 25.49 14.27 -41.20
C ASN A 249 25.98 14.47 -39.75
N MET A 250 27.27 14.21 -39.56
CA MET A 250 28.07 14.82 -38.49
C MET A 250 28.67 16.12 -39.04
N THR A 251 28.31 17.25 -38.45
CA THR A 251 29.18 18.44 -38.46
C THR A 251 28.93 19.33 -37.24
N ARG A 252 30.02 19.54 -36.49
CA ARG A 252 30.41 20.75 -35.74
C ARG A 252 29.58 21.13 -34.50
N MET A 253 30.08 20.71 -33.33
CA MET A 253 29.77 21.30 -32.02
C MET A 253 30.49 22.66 -31.89
N GLU A 254 29.72 23.74 -31.82
CA GLU A 254 30.13 24.99 -31.19
C GLU A 254 29.41 25.11 -29.84
N VAL A 255 30.18 25.37 -28.78
CA VAL A 255 29.70 25.55 -27.42
C VAL A 255 29.10 26.94 -27.32
N ALA A 256 27.78 27.04 -27.50
CA ALA A 256 27.00 28.23 -27.22
C ALA A 256 26.26 28.05 -25.88
N THR A 257 26.51 28.99 -24.96
CA THR A 257 25.79 29.19 -23.70
C THR A 257 24.28 29.31 -23.99
N PRO A 258 23.39 28.56 -23.31
CA PRO A 258 21.98 28.55 -23.69
C PRO A 258 21.31 29.85 -23.23
N ALA A 259 20.95 30.68 -24.20
CA ALA A 259 19.94 31.72 -24.03
C ALA A 259 18.63 31.04 -23.61
N PHE A 260 18.01 31.54 -22.53
CA PHE A 260 16.69 31.12 -22.07
C PHE A 260 15.68 31.26 -23.22
N ARG A 261 15.36 30.14 -23.87
CA ARG A 261 14.31 30.07 -24.88
C ARG A 261 12.98 30.31 -24.17
N GLN A 262 12.21 31.31 -24.61
CA GLN A 262 10.85 31.51 -24.14
C GLN A 262 10.08 30.19 -24.30
N VAL A 263 9.68 29.64 -23.16
CA VAL A 263 8.89 28.44 -23.09
C VAL A 263 7.53 28.73 -23.75
N PRO A 264 7.12 27.96 -24.77
CA PRO A 264 5.83 28.13 -25.42
C PRO A 264 4.66 28.14 -24.42
N ALA A 265 3.65 28.99 -24.63
CA ALA A 265 2.53 29.20 -23.70
C ALA A 265 1.70 27.93 -23.40
N ASP A 266 1.87 26.87 -24.18
CA ASP A 266 1.34 25.52 -24.02
C ASP A 266 2.05 24.68 -22.93
N GLN A 267 3.14 25.17 -22.32
CA GLN A 267 3.81 24.54 -21.16
C GLN A 267 3.46 25.18 -19.80
N LEU A 268 2.38 25.97 -19.71
CA LEU A 268 1.92 26.61 -18.46
C LEU A 268 1.17 25.67 -17.50
N GLY A 269 1.06 24.37 -17.82
CA GLY A 269 0.45 23.35 -16.96
C GLY A 269 1.30 22.96 -15.75
N ILE A 270 0.66 22.37 -14.73
CA ILE A 270 1.37 21.73 -13.60
C ILE A 270 1.93 20.37 -14.03
N LEU A 271 1.16 19.61 -14.81
CA LEU A 271 1.57 18.30 -15.29
C LEU A 271 2.57 18.44 -16.45
N PRO A 272 3.52 17.50 -16.61
CA PRO A 272 4.51 17.53 -17.70
C PRO A 272 3.94 17.05 -19.05
N VAL A 273 2.62 16.97 -19.16
CA VAL A 273 1.88 16.55 -20.36
C VAL A 273 0.81 17.61 -20.66
N PRO A 274 0.28 17.67 -21.91
CA PRO A 274 -0.85 18.54 -22.22
C PRO A 274 -2.00 18.27 -21.25
N SER A 275 -2.29 19.26 -20.40
CA SER A 275 -3.27 19.11 -19.35
C SER A 275 -4.11 20.36 -19.15
N GLN A 276 -5.27 20.16 -18.55
CA GLN A 276 -6.08 21.21 -17.96
C GLN A 276 -6.09 21.04 -16.44
N THR A 277 -6.24 22.14 -15.72
CA THR A 277 -6.30 22.12 -14.26
C THR A 277 -7.60 22.78 -13.82
N TYR A 278 -8.33 22.12 -12.93
CA TYR A 278 -9.54 22.63 -12.30
C TYR A 278 -9.35 22.75 -10.79
N VAL A 279 -9.86 23.84 -10.22
CA VAL A 279 -9.94 24.07 -8.78
C VAL A 279 -11.40 24.09 -8.37
N ILE A 280 -11.79 23.18 -7.47
CA ILE A 280 -13.12 23.12 -6.89
C ILE A 280 -13.18 24.11 -5.74
N ASN A 281 -14.06 25.11 -5.83
CA ASN A 281 -14.14 26.19 -4.85
C ASN A 281 -15.60 26.55 -4.53
N LEU A 282 -15.92 26.67 -3.24
CA LEU A 282 -17.23 27.17 -2.80
C LEU A 282 -17.33 28.68 -3.00
N ARG A 283 -18.43 29.18 -3.56
CA ARG A 283 -18.59 30.62 -3.89
C ARG A 283 -18.37 31.56 -2.70
N HIS A 284 -18.69 31.11 -1.49
CA HIS A 284 -18.57 31.93 -0.28
C HIS A 284 -17.19 31.85 0.38
N ARG A 285 -16.30 30.94 -0.05
CA ARG A 285 -14.95 30.75 0.49
C ARG A 285 -13.92 31.64 -0.21
N GLN A 286 -14.12 32.95 -0.09
CA GLN A 286 -13.24 33.93 -0.71
C GLN A 286 -11.81 33.88 -0.13
N ASP A 287 -11.68 33.48 1.14
CA ASP A 287 -10.41 33.24 1.82
C ASP A 287 -9.56 32.20 1.07
N ARG A 288 -10.17 31.06 0.71
CA ARG A 288 -9.50 29.98 0.00
C ARG A 288 -9.24 30.32 -1.47
N TYR A 289 -10.16 31.05 -2.09
CA TYR A 289 -9.96 31.56 -3.44
C TYR A 289 -8.70 32.43 -3.54
N GLU A 290 -8.51 33.36 -2.60
CA GLU A 290 -7.33 34.23 -2.54
C GLU A 290 -6.03 33.43 -2.31
N ASP A 291 -6.06 32.42 -1.45
CA ASP A 291 -4.94 31.50 -1.23
C ASP A 291 -4.55 30.75 -2.50
N MET A 292 -5.54 30.25 -3.23
CA MET A 292 -5.31 29.61 -4.52
C MET A 292 -4.74 30.61 -5.52
N GLU A 293 -5.25 31.84 -5.63
CA GLU A 293 -4.67 32.83 -6.54
C GLU A 293 -3.21 33.18 -6.19
N ARG A 294 -2.85 33.23 -4.91
CA ARG A 294 -1.44 33.35 -4.47
C ARG A 294 -0.60 32.17 -4.95
N LEU A 295 -1.09 30.95 -4.76
CA LEU A 295 -0.43 29.72 -5.21
C LEU A 295 -0.25 29.71 -6.74
N ARG A 296 -1.29 30.11 -7.49
CA ARG A 296 -1.30 30.23 -8.95
C ARG A 296 -0.20 31.16 -9.44
N MET A 297 -0.11 32.35 -8.82
CA MET A 297 0.88 33.37 -9.16
C MET A 297 2.30 32.90 -8.85
N ARG A 298 2.54 32.35 -7.65
CA ARG A 298 3.88 31.90 -7.21
C ARG A 298 4.40 30.73 -8.07
N LEU A 299 3.53 29.80 -8.48
CA LEU A 299 3.92 28.65 -9.31
C LEU A 299 3.96 28.95 -10.83
N GLY A 300 3.42 30.10 -11.25
CA GLY A 300 3.30 30.45 -12.67
C GLY A 300 2.50 29.41 -13.44
N VAL A 301 1.30 29.07 -12.95
CA VAL A 301 0.41 28.05 -13.52
C VAL A 301 -0.95 28.65 -13.85
N ARG A 302 -1.76 27.92 -14.62
CA ARG A 302 -3.14 28.30 -14.94
C ARG A 302 -4.10 27.18 -14.55
N TRP A 303 -5.27 27.57 -14.09
CA TRP A 303 -6.40 26.68 -13.83
C TRP A 303 -7.71 27.42 -14.02
N SER A 304 -8.79 26.65 -14.10
CA SER A 304 -10.17 27.16 -14.13
C SER A 304 -10.89 26.77 -12.85
N TYR A 305 -11.72 27.66 -12.33
CA TYR A 305 -12.53 27.34 -11.15
C TYR A 305 -13.80 26.59 -11.56
N VAL A 306 -14.10 25.53 -10.83
CA VAL A 306 -15.40 24.83 -10.86
C VAL A 306 -16.10 25.20 -9.56
N VAL A 307 -17.32 25.73 -9.68
CA VAL A 307 -18.14 26.08 -8.52
C VAL A 307 -18.51 24.79 -7.80
N ALA A 308 -18.11 24.68 -6.54
CA ALA A 308 -18.52 23.59 -5.66
C ALA A 308 -19.98 23.76 -5.23
N GLU A 309 -20.66 22.64 -5.04
CA GLU A 309 -22.02 22.57 -4.52
C GLU A 309 -22.02 22.71 -3.01
N ALA A 310 -22.84 23.61 -2.47
CA ALA A 310 -22.98 23.80 -1.04
C ALA A 310 -23.83 22.67 -0.41
N SER A 311 -23.53 22.29 0.83
CA SER A 311 -24.21 21.19 1.53
C SER A 311 -25.68 21.47 1.84
N ASP A 312 -26.05 22.75 1.95
CA ASP A 312 -27.41 23.24 2.15
C ASP A 312 -28.18 23.44 0.84
N SER A 313 -27.58 23.14 -0.31
CA SER A 313 -28.25 23.29 -1.59
C SER A 313 -29.50 22.41 -1.73
N PRO A 314 -30.60 22.92 -2.31
CA PRO A 314 -31.77 22.11 -2.64
C PRO A 314 -31.44 20.90 -3.54
N LEU A 315 -30.39 20.99 -4.37
CA LEU A 315 -29.95 19.88 -5.20
C LEU A 315 -29.45 18.70 -4.36
N VAL A 316 -28.63 18.98 -3.33
CA VAL A 316 -28.10 17.97 -2.40
C VAL A 316 -29.25 17.24 -1.70
N GLY A 317 -30.27 17.97 -1.25
CA GLY A 317 -31.47 17.38 -0.65
C GLY A 317 -32.22 16.44 -1.62
N ARG A 318 -32.37 16.83 -2.89
CA ARG A 318 -33.00 15.96 -3.92
C ARG A 318 -32.19 14.69 -4.19
N ILE A 319 -30.86 14.81 -4.30
CA ILE A 319 -29.97 13.66 -4.49
C ILE A 319 -30.12 12.69 -3.31
N MET A 320 -30.13 13.22 -2.09
CA MET A 320 -30.25 12.40 -0.89
C MET A 320 -31.61 11.67 -0.80
N ALA A 321 -32.70 12.33 -1.17
CA ALA A 321 -34.03 11.72 -1.29
C ALA A 321 -34.05 10.60 -2.35
N GLN A 322 -33.39 10.81 -3.49
CA GLN A 322 -33.27 9.80 -4.54
C GLN A 322 -32.47 8.57 -4.07
N VAL A 323 -31.34 8.78 -3.39
CA VAL A 323 -30.55 7.67 -2.80
C VAL A 323 -31.38 6.88 -1.80
N ARG A 324 -32.18 7.55 -0.97
CA ARG A 324 -33.10 6.90 -0.04
C ARG A 324 -34.12 6.04 -0.78
N SER A 325 -34.81 6.61 -1.77
CA SER A 325 -35.83 5.91 -2.57
C SER A 325 -35.27 4.64 -3.24
N ILE A 326 -34.08 4.73 -3.85
CA ILE A 326 -33.40 3.57 -4.48
C ILE A 326 -33.11 2.48 -3.44
N ARG A 327 -32.67 2.85 -2.23
CA ARG A 327 -32.36 1.89 -1.17
C ARG A 327 -33.62 1.23 -0.60
N GLU A 328 -34.68 1.99 -0.38
CA GLU A 328 -35.97 1.50 0.10
C GLU A 328 -36.61 0.53 -0.91
N GLU A 329 -36.59 0.86 -2.20
CA GLU A 329 -37.06 -0.02 -3.28
C GLU A 329 -36.32 -1.37 -3.26
N ARG A 330 -35.01 -1.34 -3.01
CA ARG A 330 -34.15 -2.54 -3.00
C ARG A 330 -34.26 -3.36 -1.73
N LEU A 331 -34.46 -2.71 -0.59
CA LEU A 331 -34.72 -3.39 0.69
C LEU A 331 -36.09 -4.07 0.68
N GLY A 332 -37.07 -3.52 -0.05
CA GLY A 332 -38.41 -4.09 -0.15
C GLY A 332 -39.01 -4.34 1.23
N THR A 333 -39.49 -5.57 1.47
CA THR A 333 -40.06 -5.99 2.76
C THR A 333 -39.01 -6.33 3.83
N GLU A 334 -37.72 -6.33 3.51
CA GLU A 334 -36.66 -6.58 4.51
C GLU A 334 -36.37 -5.37 5.41
N MET A 335 -37.04 -4.25 5.18
CA MET A 335 -36.94 -3.04 6.01
C MET A 335 -37.25 -3.31 7.49
N ASP A 336 -38.13 -4.26 7.80
CA ASP A 336 -38.47 -4.61 9.20
C ASP A 336 -37.31 -5.29 9.94
N LYS A 337 -36.30 -5.81 9.22
CA LYS A 337 -35.10 -6.44 9.81
C LYS A 337 -33.99 -5.44 10.16
N PHE A 338 -34.18 -4.15 9.86
CA PHE A 338 -33.18 -3.09 9.99
C PHE A 338 -32.81 -2.73 11.46
N LEU A 339 -33.54 -3.28 12.44
CA LEU A 339 -33.37 -2.98 13.86
C LEU A 339 -32.20 -3.71 14.54
N SER A 340 -31.53 -4.63 13.85
CA SER A 340 -30.36 -5.33 14.39
C SER A 340 -29.08 -4.76 13.81
N ASN A 341 -28.05 -4.50 14.63
CA ASN A 341 -26.73 -3.97 14.27
C ASN A 341 -25.98 -4.90 13.30
N THR A 342 -26.49 -5.00 12.08
CA THR A 342 -26.16 -6.01 11.08
C THR A 342 -25.83 -5.33 9.77
N THR A 343 -25.04 -6.04 8.97
CA THR A 343 -24.61 -5.60 7.65
C THR A 343 -25.48 -6.26 6.59
N PHE A 344 -26.01 -5.47 5.66
CA PHE A 344 -26.86 -5.95 4.58
C PHE A 344 -26.11 -5.92 3.27
N ASN A 345 -26.09 -7.05 2.57
CA ASN A 345 -25.53 -7.15 1.22
C ASN A 345 -26.68 -7.11 0.22
N LEU A 346 -26.96 -5.94 -0.34
CA LEU A 346 -28.01 -5.82 -1.36
C LEU A 346 -27.50 -6.35 -2.71
N PRO A 347 -28.38 -6.98 -3.52
CA PRO A 347 -28.03 -7.41 -4.87
C PRO A 347 -27.45 -6.25 -5.67
N PHE A 348 -26.23 -6.44 -6.16
CA PHE A 348 -25.51 -5.44 -6.93
C PHE A 348 -24.82 -6.12 -8.09
N GLN A 349 -25.03 -5.58 -9.28
CA GLN A 349 -24.30 -5.98 -10.48
C GLN A 349 -23.93 -4.73 -11.26
N TRP A 350 -22.64 -4.61 -11.57
CA TRP A 350 -22.19 -3.59 -12.51
C TRP A 350 -22.78 -3.89 -13.89
N PRO A 351 -23.12 -2.85 -14.69
CA PRO A 351 -23.49 -3.08 -16.07
C PRO A 351 -22.35 -3.82 -16.81
N PRO A 352 -22.66 -4.63 -17.83
CA PRO A 352 -21.63 -5.21 -18.68
C PRO A 352 -20.72 -4.11 -19.20
N SER A 353 -19.41 -4.38 -19.21
CA SER A 353 -18.36 -3.39 -19.47
C SER A 353 -18.24 -2.98 -20.94
N SER A 354 -19.34 -2.92 -21.70
CA SER A 354 -19.29 -2.40 -23.07
C SER A 354 -18.93 -0.91 -23.00
N GLU A 355 -17.64 -0.62 -23.16
CA GLU A 355 -17.07 0.74 -23.19
C GLU A 355 -17.72 1.64 -24.27
N SER A 356 -18.55 1.06 -25.16
CA SER A 356 -19.23 1.73 -26.26
C SER A 356 -20.59 2.36 -25.93
N ASP A 357 -21.28 1.91 -24.87
CA ASP A 357 -22.66 2.35 -24.60
C ASP A 357 -22.71 3.30 -23.40
N THR A 358 -22.49 4.58 -23.66
CA THR A 358 -22.76 5.69 -22.73
C THR A 358 -24.25 5.89 -22.42
N SER A 359 -25.14 5.02 -22.91
CA SER A 359 -26.60 5.14 -22.76
C SER A 359 -27.18 4.36 -21.57
N ALA A 360 -26.36 3.74 -20.73
CA ALA A 360 -26.86 3.20 -19.47
C ALA A 360 -27.41 4.37 -18.64
N SER A 361 -28.71 4.32 -18.32
CA SER A 361 -29.47 5.29 -17.49
C SER A 361 -28.58 5.89 -16.39
N ALA A 362 -27.92 6.99 -16.73
CA ALA A 362 -27.00 7.63 -15.83
C ALA A 362 -27.84 8.26 -14.73
N PHE A 363 -27.28 8.39 -13.54
CA PHE A 363 -27.83 9.30 -12.54
C PHE A 363 -27.75 10.72 -13.11
N GLU A 364 -28.80 11.10 -13.86
CA GLU A 364 -28.97 12.39 -14.49
C GLU A 364 -29.83 13.27 -13.59
N ASP A 365 -29.42 14.53 -13.46
CA ASP A 365 -30.11 15.50 -12.61
C ASP A 365 -31.56 15.74 -13.07
N ALA A 366 -31.87 15.43 -14.34
CA ALA A 366 -33.21 15.54 -14.94
C ALA A 366 -34.25 14.56 -14.35
N HIS A 367 -33.82 13.46 -13.73
CA HIS A 367 -34.71 12.46 -13.13
C HIS A 367 -34.88 12.62 -11.61
N LEU A 368 -34.34 13.70 -11.04
CA LEU A 368 -34.51 13.95 -9.61
C LEU A 368 -35.98 14.29 -9.31
N PRO A 369 -36.57 13.68 -8.27
CA PRO A 369 -37.95 13.94 -7.91
C PRO A 369 -38.13 15.43 -7.58
N PRO A 370 -39.31 16.01 -7.89
CA PRO A 370 -39.62 17.36 -7.49
C PRO A 370 -39.48 17.50 -5.98
N VAL A 371 -39.07 18.69 -5.51
CA VAL A 371 -38.94 19.01 -4.08
C VAL A 371 -40.33 18.97 -3.45
N SER A 372 -40.81 17.78 -3.08
CA SER A 372 -42.03 17.66 -2.29
C SER A 372 -41.75 18.14 -0.87
N ALA A 373 -42.73 18.86 -0.32
CA ALA A 373 -42.64 19.49 0.99
C ALA A 373 -42.29 18.50 2.10
N ALA A 374 -41.41 18.94 3.01
CA ALA A 374 -41.05 18.34 4.30
C ALA A 374 -41.01 16.80 4.29
N VAL A 375 -39.88 16.23 3.83
CA VAL A 375 -39.55 14.85 4.18
C VAL A 375 -39.51 14.79 5.72
N PRO A 376 -40.31 13.92 6.37
CA PRO A 376 -40.27 13.78 7.82
C PRO A 376 -38.84 13.50 8.29
N GLU A 377 -38.50 13.84 9.54
CA GLU A 377 -37.20 13.51 10.16
C GLU A 377 -36.95 12.00 10.08
N SER A 378 -36.34 11.59 8.98
CA SER A 378 -36.01 10.20 8.68
C SER A 378 -34.66 9.86 9.27
N GLU A 379 -34.46 8.59 9.62
CA GLU A 379 -33.16 8.11 10.09
C GLU A 379 -32.03 8.45 9.10
N PRO A 380 -30.84 8.85 9.59
CA PRO A 380 -29.69 9.14 8.74
C PRO A 380 -29.31 7.96 7.85
N LEU A 381 -28.99 8.24 6.59
CA LEU A 381 -28.47 7.22 5.68
C LEU A 381 -27.04 6.86 6.08
N THR A 382 -26.67 5.58 5.97
CA THR A 382 -25.28 5.12 6.16
C THR A 382 -24.53 5.03 4.84
N CYS A 383 -23.21 5.20 4.88
CA CYS A 383 -22.32 4.99 3.73
C CYS A 383 -22.24 3.50 3.41
N ALA A 384 -22.28 3.16 2.11
CA ALA A 384 -21.93 1.82 1.65
C ALA A 384 -20.42 1.57 1.82
N THR A 385 -20.06 0.37 2.30
CA THR A 385 -18.64 -0.01 2.48
C THR A 385 -18.04 -0.67 1.24
N GLU A 386 -18.85 -1.46 0.53
CA GLU A 386 -18.50 -2.15 -0.71
C GLU A 386 -19.48 -1.77 -1.81
N ASN A 387 -19.81 -2.60 -2.80
CA ASN A 387 -20.71 -2.21 -3.88
C ASN A 387 -22.05 -1.61 -3.37
N LEU A 388 -22.83 -2.39 -2.62
CA LEU A 388 -24.06 -1.94 -1.95
C LEU A 388 -24.25 -2.63 -0.59
N THR A 389 -23.14 -2.78 0.12
CA THR A 389 -23.12 -3.30 1.48
C THR A 389 -23.37 -2.17 2.45
N LEU A 390 -24.52 -2.19 3.14
CA LEU A 390 -25.00 -1.13 4.02
C LEU A 390 -24.98 -1.59 5.48
N TRP A 391 -24.82 -0.63 6.39
CA TRP A 391 -24.96 -0.83 7.83
C TRP A 391 -26.30 -0.28 8.30
N SER A 392 -26.96 -0.96 9.24
CA SER A 392 -28.04 -0.33 10.00
C SER A 392 -27.54 0.94 10.67
N TYR A 393 -28.38 1.98 10.69
CA TYR A 393 -28.11 3.15 11.49
C TYR A 393 -28.26 2.80 12.98
N TYR A 394 -27.40 3.38 13.81
CA TYR A 394 -27.54 3.39 15.26
C TYR A 394 -26.87 4.66 15.82
N PRO A 395 -27.32 5.21 16.96
CA PRO A 395 -26.88 6.54 17.42
C PRO A 395 -25.37 6.70 17.68
N SER A 396 -24.67 5.60 17.98
CA SER A 396 -23.22 5.59 18.21
C SER A 396 -22.40 5.20 16.98
N ILE A 397 -23.02 5.18 15.78
CA ILE A 397 -22.28 4.90 14.55
C ILE A 397 -21.26 6.02 14.30
N PRO A 398 -20.01 5.70 13.95
CA PRO A 398 -19.02 6.73 13.66
C PRO A 398 -19.47 7.66 12.53
N GLU A 399 -19.21 8.96 12.67
CA GLU A 399 -19.65 10.00 11.72
C GLU A 399 -19.22 9.72 10.27
N TYR A 400 -18.03 9.15 10.07
CA TYR A 400 -17.52 8.80 8.74
C TYR A 400 -18.34 7.71 8.01
N ARG A 401 -19.18 6.96 8.75
CA ARG A 401 -20.11 5.98 8.20
C ARG A 401 -21.50 6.55 7.93
N ILE A 402 -21.75 7.81 8.27
CA ILE A 402 -23.02 8.48 7.96
C ILE A 402 -22.87 9.15 6.60
N LEU A 403 -23.84 8.96 5.71
CA LEU A 403 -23.91 9.69 4.45
C LEU A 403 -24.54 11.06 4.75
N SER A 404 -23.72 12.09 4.89
CA SER A 404 -24.18 13.45 5.20
C SER A 404 -24.40 14.29 3.95
N HIS A 405 -25.14 15.39 4.08
CA HIS A 405 -25.32 16.39 3.03
C HIS A 405 -23.98 16.88 2.47
N SER A 406 -23.01 17.19 3.34
CA SER A 406 -21.69 17.64 2.86
C SER A 406 -20.92 16.57 2.08
N ARG A 407 -21.09 15.28 2.38
CA ARG A 407 -20.49 14.19 1.57
C ARG A 407 -21.13 14.11 0.18
N ILE A 408 -22.44 14.32 0.09
CA ILE A 408 -23.17 14.39 -1.19
C ILE A 408 -22.73 15.62 -2.00
N ALA A 409 -22.62 16.78 -1.36
CA ALA A 409 -22.17 18.02 -1.99
C ALA A 409 -20.73 17.90 -2.52
N CYS A 410 -19.84 17.33 -1.71
CA CYS A 410 -18.46 17.02 -2.10
C CYS A 410 -18.42 16.07 -3.31
N TRP A 411 -19.18 14.95 -3.27
CA TRP A 411 -19.31 14.05 -4.41
C TRP A 411 -19.77 14.77 -5.67
N HIS A 412 -20.84 15.56 -5.58
CA HIS A 412 -21.39 16.29 -6.72
C HIS A 412 -20.37 17.28 -7.30
N SER A 413 -19.65 17.99 -6.44
CA SER A 413 -18.62 18.97 -6.83
C SER A 413 -17.49 18.31 -7.62
N HIS A 414 -16.98 17.17 -7.17
CA HIS A 414 -15.95 16.41 -7.91
C HIS A 414 -16.50 15.84 -9.21
N LEU A 415 -17.71 15.26 -9.20
CA LEU A 415 -18.32 14.74 -10.42
C LEU A 415 -18.52 15.84 -11.48
N SER A 416 -18.93 17.04 -11.07
CA SER A 416 -19.06 18.22 -11.94
C SER A 416 -17.71 18.68 -12.51
N ALA A 417 -16.64 18.64 -11.73
CA ALA A 417 -15.28 18.92 -12.23
C ALA A 417 -14.81 17.87 -13.24
N ILE A 418 -15.06 16.57 -12.98
CA ILE A 418 -14.72 15.48 -13.90
C ILE A 418 -15.54 15.59 -15.21
N ARG A 419 -16.83 15.91 -15.14
CA ARG A 419 -17.67 16.15 -16.33
C ARG A 419 -17.19 17.36 -17.13
N SER A 420 -16.82 18.46 -16.44
CA SER A 420 -16.26 19.65 -17.09
C SER A 420 -14.98 19.33 -17.85
N ALA A 421 -14.17 18.42 -17.31
CA ALA A 421 -12.95 17.99 -17.96
C ALA A 421 -13.19 17.28 -19.30
N LEU A 422 -14.23 16.43 -19.36
CA LEU A 422 -14.61 15.74 -20.58
C LEU A 422 -15.22 16.67 -21.64
N GLY A 423 -15.91 17.73 -21.22
CA GLY A 423 -16.57 18.67 -22.15
C GLY A 423 -15.62 19.59 -22.91
N HIS A 424 -14.56 20.10 -22.26
CA HIS A 424 -13.70 21.14 -22.85
C HIS A 424 -12.49 20.60 -23.63
N ALA A 425 -11.88 19.51 -23.15
CA ALA A 425 -10.67 18.94 -23.75
C ALA A 425 -10.57 17.44 -23.46
N PRO A 426 -11.41 16.61 -24.11
CA PRO A 426 -11.55 15.19 -23.80
C PRO A 426 -10.26 14.38 -24.02
N GLU A 427 -9.30 14.90 -24.77
CA GLU A 427 -8.02 14.23 -25.09
C GLU A 427 -6.88 14.63 -24.14
N LYS A 428 -7.09 15.59 -23.22
CA LYS A 428 -6.04 16.07 -22.31
C LYS A 428 -6.13 15.41 -20.94
N ALA A 429 -4.97 15.21 -20.31
CA ALA A 429 -4.94 14.87 -18.90
C ALA A 429 -5.56 16.01 -18.08
N THR A 430 -6.17 15.69 -16.95
CA THR A 430 -6.87 16.66 -16.12
C THR A 430 -6.34 16.61 -14.70
N LEU A 431 -5.89 17.72 -14.15
CA LEU A 431 -5.58 17.86 -12.73
C LEU A 431 -6.79 18.51 -12.02
N ILE A 432 -7.26 17.88 -10.95
CA ILE A 432 -8.34 18.38 -10.10
C ILE A 432 -7.76 18.67 -8.72
N LEU A 433 -8.07 19.86 -8.20
CA LEU A 433 -7.61 20.37 -6.92
C LEU A 433 -8.81 20.85 -6.11
N GLU A 434 -8.78 20.67 -4.79
CA GLU A 434 -9.63 21.41 -3.84
C GLU A 434 -9.04 22.80 -3.57
N ASP A 435 -9.84 23.71 -3.00
CA ASP A 435 -9.46 25.11 -2.74
C ASP A 435 -8.59 25.31 -1.49
N ASP A 436 -8.36 24.25 -0.70
CA ASP A 436 -7.61 24.30 0.55
C ASP A 436 -6.27 23.58 0.48
N VAL A 437 -5.61 23.55 -0.68
CA VAL A 437 -4.32 22.88 -0.85
C VAL A 437 -3.10 23.80 -0.71
N ASP A 438 -1.96 23.21 -0.36
CA ASP A 438 -0.62 23.74 -0.61
C ASP A 438 0.15 22.75 -1.49
N MET A 439 1.18 23.22 -2.18
CA MET A 439 1.99 22.42 -3.12
C MET A 439 3.48 22.61 -2.89
N GLU A 440 4.28 21.62 -3.27
CA GLU A 440 5.72 21.79 -3.35
C GLU A 440 6.07 22.95 -4.31
N ALA A 441 6.97 23.84 -3.89
CA ALA A 441 7.45 24.93 -4.71
C ALA A 441 8.13 24.45 -6.01
N ASP A 442 8.69 23.24 -6.00
CA ASP A 442 9.32 22.57 -7.15
C ASP A 442 8.45 21.47 -7.77
N ILE A 443 7.12 21.52 -7.59
CA ILE A 443 6.17 20.51 -8.05
C ILE A 443 6.36 20.10 -9.53
N LYS A 444 6.60 21.06 -10.43
CA LYS A 444 6.82 20.77 -11.86
C LYS A 444 8.03 19.84 -12.08
N ALA A 445 9.13 20.08 -11.37
CA ALA A 445 10.34 19.26 -11.49
C ALA A 445 10.12 17.84 -10.93
N ARG A 446 9.42 17.74 -9.79
CA ARG A 446 9.06 16.45 -9.18
C ARG A 446 8.16 15.64 -10.08
N LEU A 447 7.09 16.24 -10.62
CA LEU A 447 6.17 15.56 -11.52
C LEU A 447 6.87 15.14 -12.81
N LEU A 448 7.71 16.00 -13.42
CA LEU A 448 8.50 15.65 -14.60
C LEU A 448 9.37 14.39 -14.38
N SER A 449 9.90 14.21 -13.18
CA SER A 449 10.77 13.06 -12.85
C SER A 449 10.03 11.72 -12.75
N VAL A 450 8.73 11.73 -12.42
CA VAL A 450 7.94 10.51 -12.18
C VAL A 450 6.93 10.22 -13.29
N TRP A 451 6.48 11.22 -14.03
CA TRP A 451 5.35 11.06 -14.96
C TRP A 451 5.64 10.09 -16.11
N GLY A 452 6.88 10.06 -16.60
CA GLY A 452 7.31 9.14 -17.64
C GLY A 452 7.37 7.67 -17.21
N LEU A 453 7.11 7.38 -15.93
CA LEU A 453 7.06 6.02 -15.38
C LEU A 453 5.64 5.45 -15.34
N LEU A 454 4.62 6.30 -15.50
CA LEU A 454 3.24 5.85 -15.56
C LEU A 454 3.03 4.90 -16.75
N PRO A 455 2.31 3.79 -16.58
CA PRO A 455 1.98 2.94 -17.70
C PRO A 455 1.00 3.67 -18.63
N PRO A 456 0.95 3.36 -19.93
CA PRO A 456 0.13 4.10 -20.90
C PRO A 456 -1.38 4.06 -20.62
N ASP A 457 -1.84 3.08 -19.85
CA ASP A 457 -3.24 2.79 -19.52
C ASP A 457 -3.63 3.21 -18.09
N TRP A 458 -2.90 4.14 -17.48
CA TRP A 458 -3.26 4.72 -16.18
C TRP A 458 -4.61 5.44 -16.24
N ASP A 459 -5.40 5.34 -15.17
CA ASP A 459 -6.68 6.05 -15.05
C ASP A 459 -6.55 7.29 -14.16
N MET A 460 -5.86 7.14 -13.03
CA MET A 460 -5.82 8.14 -11.97
C MET A 460 -4.43 8.21 -11.31
N VAL A 461 -4.03 9.41 -10.88
CA VAL A 461 -2.81 9.63 -10.09
C VAL A 461 -3.13 10.56 -8.93
N PHE A 462 -2.92 10.13 -7.69
CA PHE A 462 -3.02 10.98 -6.50
C PHE A 462 -1.70 11.73 -6.28
N LEU A 463 -1.78 13.06 -6.26
CA LEU A 463 -0.65 13.94 -5.97
C LEU A 463 -0.53 14.20 -4.45
N GLY A 464 -1.62 13.99 -3.74
CA GLY A 464 -1.65 13.85 -2.30
C GLY A 464 -2.79 12.94 -1.87
N HIS A 465 -2.65 12.38 -0.68
CA HIS A 465 -3.61 11.46 -0.08
C HIS A 465 -3.58 11.63 1.44
N CYS A 466 -4.60 11.13 2.12
CA CYS A 466 -4.64 11.05 3.58
C CYS A 466 -4.96 9.64 4.04
N TRP A 467 -4.68 9.34 5.30
CA TRP A 467 -5.23 8.18 6.01
C TRP A 467 -5.02 6.81 5.31
N SER A 468 -4.07 6.71 4.40
CA SER A 468 -3.73 5.49 3.69
C SER A 468 -2.22 5.33 3.57
N ASN A 469 -1.77 4.07 3.52
CA ASN A 469 -0.36 3.74 3.31
C ASN A 469 -0.14 3.43 1.83
N GLU A 470 0.04 4.46 1.02
CA GLU A 470 0.27 4.30 -0.42
C GLU A 470 1.69 3.79 -0.76
N SER A 471 2.58 3.70 0.23
CA SER A 471 3.86 2.99 0.10
C SER A 471 3.74 1.46 0.25
N TYR A 472 2.52 0.94 0.46
CA TYR A 472 2.26 -0.48 0.65
C TYR A 472 2.73 -1.34 -0.53
N TYR A 473 2.47 -0.88 -1.75
CA TYR A 473 2.99 -1.51 -2.97
C TYR A 473 4.37 -0.94 -3.31
N PRO A 474 5.28 -1.75 -3.90
CA PRO A 474 6.61 -1.27 -4.24
C PRO A 474 6.55 -0.13 -5.26
N ALA A 475 7.49 0.81 -5.13
CA ALA A 475 7.68 1.88 -6.11
C ALA A 475 7.91 1.31 -7.51
N MET A 476 7.42 2.00 -8.54
CA MET A 476 7.64 1.60 -9.92
C MET A 476 9.14 1.61 -10.26
N ALA A 477 9.61 0.58 -10.95
CA ALA A 477 11.01 0.46 -11.31
C ALA A 477 11.39 1.44 -12.44
N THR A 478 12.53 2.10 -12.30
CA THR A 478 13.14 2.87 -13.40
C THR A 478 14.01 1.91 -14.22
N GLU A 479 13.57 1.50 -15.42
CA GLU A 479 14.31 0.54 -16.26
C GLU A 479 15.68 1.07 -16.77
N ARG A 480 16.02 2.34 -16.51
CA ARG A 480 17.22 3.01 -17.05
C ARG A 480 18.56 2.63 -16.40
N GLY A 481 18.63 1.51 -15.69
CA GLY A 481 19.84 1.02 -15.04
C GLY A 481 20.32 -0.34 -15.51
N ARG A 482 20.36 -0.62 -16.84
CA ARG A 482 21.09 -1.79 -17.38
C ARG A 482 22.61 -1.59 -17.21
N GLY A 483 23.09 -1.67 -15.97
CA GLY A 483 24.49 -1.55 -15.61
C GLY A 483 24.70 -0.62 -14.43
N ARG A 484 25.01 -1.18 -13.26
CA ARG A 484 25.25 -0.55 -11.94
C ARG A 484 24.00 -0.24 -11.08
N MET A 485 23.57 -1.24 -10.32
CA MET A 485 23.52 -1.31 -8.84
C MET A 485 23.05 -0.12 -7.98
N LEU A 486 22.40 0.92 -8.53
CA LEU A 486 21.66 1.93 -7.77
C LEU A 486 20.33 2.19 -8.48
N ALA A 487 19.37 1.29 -8.27
CA ALA A 487 17.99 1.56 -8.65
C ALA A 487 17.50 2.73 -7.80
N PHE A 488 17.42 3.92 -8.40
CA PHE A 488 16.69 5.03 -7.79
C PHE A 488 15.23 4.58 -7.67
N THR A 489 14.76 4.43 -6.43
CA THR A 489 13.35 4.14 -6.15
C THR A 489 12.54 5.33 -6.60
N SER A 490 11.63 5.12 -7.54
CA SER A 490 10.71 6.19 -7.94
C SER A 490 9.81 6.58 -6.77
N HIS A 491 9.26 7.79 -6.81
CA HIS A 491 8.28 8.25 -5.84
C HIS A 491 6.85 7.86 -6.23
N ILE A 492 6.66 6.99 -7.22
CA ILE A 492 5.33 6.61 -7.71
C ILE A 492 5.05 5.15 -7.39
N HIS A 493 3.91 4.92 -6.76
CA HIS A 493 3.47 3.62 -6.29
C HIS A 493 2.10 3.30 -6.89
N PRO A 494 1.78 2.04 -7.20
CA PRO A 494 0.40 1.63 -7.41
C PRO A 494 -0.42 2.02 -6.18
N SER A 495 -1.59 2.64 -6.39
CA SER A 495 -2.45 3.04 -5.28
C SER A 495 -3.06 1.82 -4.59
N ARG A 496 -3.22 1.89 -3.26
CA ARG A 496 -3.92 0.85 -2.50
C ARG A 496 -5.37 1.21 -2.23
N ALA A 497 -5.57 2.32 -1.54
CA ALA A 497 -6.88 2.81 -1.14
C ALA A 497 -6.76 4.27 -0.67
N PRO A 498 -6.33 5.18 -1.55
CA PRO A 498 -6.10 6.57 -1.20
C PRO A 498 -7.41 7.21 -0.73
N LEU A 499 -7.31 7.94 0.38
CA LEU A 499 -8.40 8.77 0.91
C LEU A 499 -8.03 10.25 0.77
N CYS A 500 -9.02 11.14 0.98
CA CYS A 500 -9.01 12.53 0.53
C CYS A 500 -9.00 12.67 -1.00
N THR A 501 -9.59 13.76 -1.48
CA THR A 501 -9.70 14.10 -2.91
C THR A 501 -9.07 15.46 -3.25
N HIS A 502 -8.21 15.96 -2.36
CA HIS A 502 -7.69 17.32 -2.43
C HIS A 502 -6.80 17.56 -3.65
N ALA A 503 -6.12 16.54 -4.18
CA ALA A 503 -5.34 16.67 -5.41
C ALA A 503 -5.12 15.35 -6.16
N TYR A 504 -5.69 15.25 -7.37
CA TYR A 504 -5.51 14.09 -8.23
C TYR A 504 -5.55 14.45 -9.71
N ALA A 505 -4.85 13.67 -10.54
CA ALA A 505 -4.90 13.75 -11.98
C ALA A 505 -5.66 12.57 -12.58
N LEU A 506 -6.29 12.81 -13.72
CA LEU A 506 -7.04 11.83 -14.50
C LEU A 506 -6.52 11.79 -15.93
N SER A 507 -6.43 10.57 -16.47
CA SER A 507 -6.29 10.40 -17.91
C SER A 507 -7.65 10.61 -18.58
N PRO A 508 -7.69 10.89 -19.89
CA PRO A 508 -8.93 10.87 -20.67
C PRO A 508 -9.80 9.63 -20.44
N ALA A 509 -9.18 8.45 -20.45
CA ALA A 509 -9.87 7.18 -20.23
C ALA A 509 -10.35 7.04 -18.78
N GLY A 510 -9.52 7.42 -17.81
CA GLY A 510 -9.87 7.40 -16.39
C GLY A 510 -11.03 8.34 -16.05
N ALA A 511 -11.08 9.53 -16.65
CA ALA A 511 -12.20 10.46 -16.48
C ALA A 511 -13.52 9.89 -17.00
N ARG A 512 -13.53 9.28 -18.21
CA ARG A 512 -14.71 8.60 -18.76
C ARG A 512 -15.17 7.45 -17.87
N ARG A 513 -14.22 6.61 -17.42
CA ARG A 513 -14.50 5.47 -16.56
C ARG A 513 -15.05 5.91 -15.19
N LEU A 514 -14.49 6.98 -14.62
CA LEU A 514 -15.01 7.56 -13.37
C LEU A 514 -16.43 8.06 -13.55
N VAL A 515 -16.74 8.84 -14.59
CA VAL A 515 -18.13 9.28 -14.82
C VAL A 515 -19.07 8.07 -14.88
N TRP A 516 -18.72 7.05 -15.66
CA TRP A 516 -19.54 5.83 -15.77
C TRP A 516 -19.82 5.18 -14.40
N HIS A 517 -18.79 5.00 -13.56
CA HIS A 517 -18.98 4.41 -12.23
C HIS A 517 -19.73 5.32 -11.28
N LEU A 518 -19.37 6.61 -11.22
CA LEU A 518 -19.90 7.57 -10.26
C LEU A 518 -21.34 7.98 -10.57
N THR A 519 -21.82 7.74 -11.79
CA THR A 519 -23.22 7.95 -12.18
C THR A 519 -24.02 6.66 -12.24
N PHE A 520 -23.44 5.49 -11.93
CA PHE A 520 -24.20 4.25 -11.91
C PHE A 520 -25.19 4.27 -10.73
N PRO A 521 -26.52 4.15 -10.93
CA PRO A 521 -27.51 4.45 -9.89
C PRO A 521 -27.35 3.74 -8.55
N LEU A 522 -26.86 2.48 -8.55
CA LEU A 522 -26.65 1.73 -7.31
C LEU A 522 -25.35 2.11 -6.58
N PHE A 523 -24.43 2.82 -7.24
CA PHE A 523 -23.14 3.22 -6.67
C PHE A 523 -23.07 4.73 -6.41
N ALA A 524 -23.69 5.53 -7.28
CA ALA A 524 -23.74 6.98 -7.24
C ALA A 524 -24.21 7.45 -5.86
N TYR A 525 -23.45 8.37 -5.26
CA TYR A 525 -23.78 9.01 -3.99
C TYR A 525 -23.99 8.04 -2.81
N SER A 526 -23.51 6.79 -2.91
CA SER A 526 -23.74 5.78 -1.88
C SER A 526 -22.83 5.93 -0.66
N ARG A 527 -21.77 6.74 -0.73
CA ARG A 527 -20.74 6.98 0.29
C ARG A 527 -20.01 8.31 0.03
N ALA A 528 -18.99 8.64 0.81
CA ALA A 528 -18.08 9.74 0.49
C ALA A 528 -17.29 9.47 -0.81
N ILE A 529 -16.94 10.53 -1.57
CA ILE A 529 -16.33 10.37 -2.90
C ILE A 529 -14.93 9.72 -2.85
N ASP A 530 -14.15 10.03 -1.82
CA ASP A 530 -12.84 9.43 -1.57
C ASP A 530 -12.96 7.92 -1.29
N HIS A 531 -13.95 7.52 -0.48
CA HIS A 531 -14.27 6.11 -0.25
C HIS A 531 -14.73 5.40 -1.53
N ALA A 532 -15.44 6.10 -2.42
CA ALA A 532 -15.80 5.54 -3.72
C ALA A 532 -14.57 5.32 -4.61
N PHE A 533 -13.63 6.27 -4.66
CA PHE A 533 -12.37 6.09 -5.38
C PHE A 533 -11.56 4.92 -4.82
N ALA A 534 -11.39 4.87 -3.49
CA ALA A 534 -10.71 3.77 -2.82
C ALA A 534 -11.32 2.42 -3.19
N TRP A 535 -12.65 2.29 -3.16
CA TRP A 535 -13.34 1.06 -3.54
C TRP A 535 -13.16 0.70 -5.02
N LEU A 536 -13.26 1.66 -5.93
CA LEU A 536 -13.06 1.42 -7.36
C LEU A 536 -11.61 0.99 -7.68
N ILE A 537 -10.64 1.49 -6.93
CA ILE A 537 -9.23 1.07 -7.03
C ILE A 537 -9.06 -0.35 -6.49
N GLN A 538 -9.53 -0.62 -5.27
CA GLN A 538 -9.42 -1.93 -4.62
C GLN A 538 -10.12 -3.05 -5.40
N SER A 539 -11.26 -2.73 -6.02
CA SER A 539 -12.01 -3.67 -6.87
C SER A 539 -11.44 -3.83 -8.28
N GLY A 540 -10.29 -3.19 -8.59
CA GLY A 540 -9.60 -3.31 -9.87
C GLY A 540 -10.29 -2.59 -11.03
N ARG A 541 -11.23 -1.68 -10.74
CA ARG A 541 -11.96 -0.91 -11.76
C ARG A 541 -11.19 0.31 -12.23
N LEU A 542 -10.31 0.84 -11.39
CA LEU A 542 -9.41 1.94 -11.73
C LEU A 542 -7.95 1.53 -11.53
N LYS A 543 -7.12 1.79 -12.55
CA LYS A 543 -5.66 1.73 -12.48
C LYS A 543 -5.15 3.06 -11.92
N SER A 544 -4.96 3.08 -10.60
CA SER A 544 -4.55 4.28 -9.88
C SER A 544 -3.12 4.18 -9.38
N TYR A 545 -2.44 5.33 -9.33
CA TYR A 545 -1.10 5.50 -8.78
C TYR A 545 -1.08 6.65 -7.76
N SER A 546 -0.14 6.61 -6.82
CA SER A 546 0.01 7.60 -5.77
C SER A 546 1.46 8.06 -5.71
N ILE A 547 1.68 9.36 -5.54
CA ILE A 547 3.02 9.93 -5.31
C ILE A 547 3.33 9.90 -3.81
N VAL A 548 4.47 9.34 -3.44
CA VAL A 548 4.94 9.20 -2.06
C VAL A 548 6.40 9.70 -1.93
N PRO A 549 6.67 10.73 -1.10
CA PRO A 549 5.71 11.51 -0.29
C PRO A 549 4.79 12.37 -1.16
N SER A 550 3.65 12.82 -0.60
CA SER A 550 2.72 13.72 -1.29
C SER A 550 3.43 15.00 -1.74
N VAL A 551 3.08 15.50 -2.93
CA VAL A 551 3.58 16.78 -3.46
C VAL A 551 2.53 17.90 -3.40
N VAL A 552 1.32 17.55 -2.98
CA VAL A 552 0.21 18.46 -2.68
C VAL A 552 -0.45 17.99 -1.38
N VAL A 553 -0.65 18.89 -0.42
CA VAL A 553 -1.25 18.57 0.88
C VAL A 553 -2.44 19.45 1.17
N GLN A 554 -3.42 18.92 1.91
CA GLN A 554 -4.56 19.71 2.37
C GLN A 554 -4.15 20.57 3.58
N ARG A 555 -4.39 21.87 3.49
CA ARG A 555 -4.19 22.83 4.57
C ARG A 555 -5.35 22.72 5.55
N LYS A 556 -5.05 22.36 6.79
CA LYS A 556 -6.03 22.29 7.88
C LYS A 556 -6.22 23.66 8.56
N MET A 557 -6.52 24.68 7.75
CA MET A 557 -6.75 26.06 8.20
C MET A 557 -8.25 26.36 8.21
N GLY A 558 -8.78 26.77 9.36
CA GLY A 558 -10.20 27.11 9.51
C GLY A 558 -11.13 25.91 9.73
N LYS A 559 -12.43 26.11 9.47
CA LYS A 559 -13.48 25.09 9.60
C LYS A 559 -13.53 24.22 8.34
N SER A 560 -13.77 22.93 8.52
CA SER A 560 -14.06 22.01 7.42
C SER A 560 -15.51 22.18 6.97
N ASP A 561 -15.74 22.09 5.66
CA ASP A 561 -17.08 22.15 5.07
C ASP A 561 -17.74 20.75 5.00
N VAL A 562 -16.96 19.69 5.29
CA VAL A 562 -17.39 18.28 5.20
C VAL A 562 -17.62 17.63 6.57
N MET A 563 -16.76 17.94 7.55
CA MET A 563 -16.86 17.44 8.92
C MET A 563 -16.96 18.61 9.89
N GLU A 564 -17.60 18.40 11.04
CA GLU A 564 -17.65 19.44 12.06
C GLU A 564 -16.25 19.82 12.58
N GLY A 565 -16.07 21.10 12.92
CA GLY A 565 -14.81 21.62 13.45
C GLY A 565 -13.72 21.81 12.40
N LYS A 566 -12.46 21.50 12.75
CA LYS A 566 -11.28 21.62 11.85
C LYS A 566 -11.06 20.36 10.99
N GLY A 567 -12.00 19.40 11.05
CA GLY A 567 -11.82 18.07 10.53
C GLY A 567 -10.73 17.29 11.26
N SER A 568 -10.17 16.31 10.56
CA SER A 568 -9.14 15.41 11.07
C SER A 568 -7.85 16.14 11.48
N ALA A 569 -7.23 15.68 12.58
CA ALA A 569 -5.92 16.14 13.05
C ALA A 569 -4.73 15.61 12.21
N TRP A 570 -4.96 14.62 11.35
CA TRP A 570 -3.93 14.08 10.47
C TRP A 570 -3.47 15.14 9.47
N ARG A 571 -2.15 15.26 9.30
CA ARG A 571 -1.50 16.21 8.40
C ARG A 571 -0.33 15.51 7.71
N ASP A 572 -0.22 15.74 6.41
CA ASP A 572 1.00 15.47 5.68
C ASP A 572 1.84 16.75 5.63
N THR A 573 3.13 16.63 5.29
CA THR A 573 4.06 17.77 5.26
C THR A 573 4.74 17.86 3.90
N LEU A 574 4.77 19.08 3.36
CA LEU A 574 5.60 19.42 2.21
C LEU A 574 7.01 19.74 2.67
N VAL A 575 8.01 19.44 1.83
CA VAL A 575 9.40 19.83 2.09
C VAL A 575 9.56 21.33 1.92
N ARG A 576 8.94 21.90 0.88
CA ARG A 576 8.97 23.34 0.56
C ARG A 576 7.60 23.80 0.08
N GLY A 577 6.62 23.83 0.99
CA GLY A 577 5.28 24.35 0.70
C GLY A 577 5.32 25.82 0.27
N VAL A 578 4.52 26.18 -0.73
CA VAL A 578 4.49 27.55 -1.26
C VAL A 578 3.85 28.53 -0.29
N LEU A 579 2.87 28.08 0.49
CA LEU A 579 2.13 28.89 1.45
C LEU A 579 2.59 28.68 2.90
N ALA A 580 3.54 27.77 3.14
CA ALA A 580 4.08 27.47 4.47
C ALA A 580 4.89 28.63 5.08
N ASP A 581 5.46 29.51 4.25
CA ASP A 581 6.25 30.67 4.72
C ASP A 581 5.38 31.82 5.27
N ASP A 582 4.05 31.73 5.14
CA ASP A 582 3.11 32.80 5.53
C ASP A 582 2.50 32.59 6.95
N THR A 583 2.93 31.55 7.69
CA THR A 583 2.54 31.25 9.09
C THR A 583 3.73 31.24 10.03
#